data_AF-A0A6N6KEK5-F1
#
_entry.id   AF-A0A6N6KEK5-F1
#
_cell.length_a   1.000
_cell.length_b   1.000
_cell.length_c   1.000
_cell.angle_alpha   90.00
_cell.angle_beta   90.00
_cell.angle_gamma   90.00
#
_symmetry.space_group_name_H-M   'P 1'
#
loop_
_entity.id
_entity.type
_entity.pdbx_description
1 polymer ?
#
loop_
_entity_poly.entity_id
_entity_poly.type
_entity_poly.pdbx_seq_one_letter_code
_entity_poly.pdbx_strand_id
1 'polypeptide(L)'
;MLSKRIKAVAIDYLIMCLLALLFYPFTDDIFLVIMVIYTLAMNKDFLNGKSIGKRVMKIQVQDLNVQVAGEWMCALRNFIFIIPFEMFIVLFSPGRRMGDYLAGTKVEQEEEFTLSTIHSELKQFRINKNLILGLLFALVNVYCLVWVLGELMHHMVSFIH
;
A
#
# COMPACT_ATOMS: atom_id res chain seq x y z
N MET A 1 -12.77 14.75 4.79
CA MET A 1 -11.60 13.86 4.86
C MET A 1 -11.88 12.46 4.34
N LEU A 2 -12.91 11.76 4.83
CA LEU A 2 -13.25 10.40 4.38
C LEU A 2 -13.39 10.26 2.84
N SER A 3 -14.15 11.15 2.19
CA SER A 3 -14.34 11.14 0.73
C SER A 3 -13.02 11.27 -0.06
N LYS A 4 -12.08 12.08 0.43
CA LYS A 4 -10.74 12.21 -0.16
C LYS A 4 -9.94 10.92 -0.04
N ARG A 5 -10.01 10.24 1.11
CA ARG A 5 -9.33 8.96 1.36
C ARG A 5 -9.86 7.85 0.46
N ILE A 6 -11.18 7.73 0.33
CA ILE A 6 -11.82 6.73 -0.54
C ILE A 6 -11.40 6.93 -2.00
N LYS A 7 -11.46 8.16 -2.50
CA LYS A 7 -11.02 8.49 -3.86
C LYS A 7 -9.53 8.18 -4.08
N ALA A 8 -8.67 8.53 -3.12
CA ALA A 8 -7.24 8.22 -3.21
C ALA A 8 -6.98 6.71 -3.26
N VAL A 9 -7.67 5.92 -2.42
CA VAL A 9 -7.59 4.46 -2.43
C VAL A 9 -8.04 3.89 -3.77
N ALA A 10 -9.17 4.36 -4.30
CA ALA A 10 -9.69 3.89 -5.59
C ALA A 10 -8.72 4.19 -6.74
N ILE A 11 -8.13 5.39 -6.78
CA ILE A 11 -7.10 5.75 -7.76
C ILE A 11 -5.89 4.82 -7.64
N ASP A 12 -5.40 4.59 -6.42
CA ASP A 12 -4.24 3.72 -6.19
C ASP A 12 -4.52 2.28 -6.65
N TYR A 13 -5.68 1.71 -6.34
CA TYR A 13 -6.04 0.36 -6.80
C TYR A 13 -6.16 0.29 -8.32
N LEU A 14 -6.78 1.28 -8.95
CA LEU A 14 -6.86 1.34 -10.41
C LEU A 14 -5.47 1.34 -11.05
N ILE A 15 -4.53 2.13 -10.50
CA ILE A 15 -3.14 2.15 -10.97
C ILE A 15 -2.49 0.77 -10.79
N MET A 16 -2.65 0.12 -9.64
CA MET A 16 -2.07 -1.20 -9.39
C MET A 16 -2.65 -2.27 -10.32
N CYS A 17 -3.96 -2.24 -10.60
CA CYS A 17 -4.59 -3.14 -11.56
C CYS A 17 -4.07 -2.92 -12.99
N LEU A 18 -3.92 -1.66 -13.42
CA LEU A 18 -3.34 -1.34 -14.73
C LEU A 18 -1.89 -1.82 -14.82
N LEU A 19 -1.08 -1.61 -13.78
CA LEU A 19 0.29 -2.11 -13.72
C LEU A 19 0.34 -3.65 -13.80
N ALA A 20 -0.55 -4.35 -13.11
CA ALA A 20 -0.63 -5.81 -13.18
C ALA A 20 -0.98 -6.32 -14.59
N LEU A 21 -1.98 -5.70 -15.23
CA LEU A 21 -2.40 -6.03 -16.59
C LEU A 21 -1.29 -5.76 -17.62
N LEU A 22 -0.51 -4.69 -17.41
CA LEU A 22 0.63 -4.36 -18.26
C LEU A 22 1.81 -5.29 -18.01
N PHE A 23 2.06 -5.72 -16.77
CA PHE A 23 3.23 -6.51 -16.41
C PHE A 23 3.07 -8.00 -16.75
N TYR A 24 1.86 -8.54 -16.66
CA TYR A 24 1.59 -9.96 -16.91
C TYR A 24 2.09 -10.48 -18.28
N PRO A 25 1.85 -9.79 -19.41
CA PRO A 25 2.34 -10.24 -20.73
C PRO A 25 3.87 -10.25 -20.88
N PHE A 26 4.62 -9.61 -19.97
CA PHE A 26 6.09 -9.63 -20.01
C PHE A 26 6.69 -10.80 -19.25
N THR A 27 5.94 -11.39 -18.32
CA THR A 27 6.43 -12.46 -17.45
C THR A 27 5.77 -13.80 -17.71
N ASP A 28 4.49 -13.80 -18.15
CA ASP A 28 3.58 -14.95 -18.20
C ASP A 28 3.47 -15.72 -16.87
N ASP A 29 3.96 -15.13 -15.78
CA ASP A 29 4.02 -15.70 -14.44
C ASP A 29 3.16 -14.85 -13.50
N ILE A 30 1.98 -15.39 -13.18
CA ILE A 30 1.02 -14.74 -12.28
C ILE A 30 1.55 -14.58 -10.86
N PHE A 31 2.40 -15.52 -10.39
CA PHE A 31 2.99 -15.44 -9.06
C PHE A 31 3.99 -14.29 -9.00
N LEU A 32 4.85 -14.15 -10.01
CA LEU A 32 5.77 -13.03 -10.10
C LEU A 32 5.03 -11.69 -10.18
N VAL A 33 3.94 -11.61 -10.94
CA VAL A 33 3.09 -10.40 -11.00
C VAL A 33 2.53 -10.08 -9.62
N ILE A 34 1.97 -11.06 -8.90
CA ILE A 34 1.43 -10.86 -7.55
C ILE A 34 2.53 -10.37 -6.61
N MET A 35 3.70 -11.01 -6.60
CA MET A 35 4.84 -10.63 -5.76
C MET A 35 5.24 -9.16 -5.98
N VAL A 36 5.38 -8.73 -7.24
CA VAL A 36 5.78 -7.37 -7.60
C VAL A 36 4.69 -6.36 -7.26
N ILE A 37 3.46 -6.58 -7.74
CA ILE A 37 2.34 -5.63 -7.57
C ILE A 37 1.97 -5.48 -6.09
N TYR A 38 1.96 -6.58 -5.32
CA TYR A 38 1.71 -6.52 -3.88
C TYR A 38 2.78 -5.72 -3.15
N THR A 39 4.06 -5.94 -3.50
CA THR A 39 5.18 -5.21 -2.89
C THR A 39 5.08 -3.71 -3.15
N LEU A 40 4.72 -3.33 -4.38
CA LEU A 40 4.46 -1.94 -4.77
C LEU A 40 3.22 -1.39 -4.04
N ALA A 41 2.14 -2.17 -3.91
CA ALA A 41 0.92 -1.75 -3.25
C ALA A 41 1.13 -1.46 -1.75
N MET A 42 1.91 -2.28 -1.05
CA MET A 42 2.27 -2.04 0.35
C MET A 42 3.16 -0.80 0.51
N ASN A 43 4.07 -0.56 -0.43
CA ASN A 43 5.05 0.53 -0.35
C ASN A 43 4.67 1.77 -1.16
N LYS A 44 3.45 1.87 -1.69
CA LYS A 44 3.00 2.97 -2.57
C LYS A 44 3.14 4.38 -2.00
N ASP A 45 3.25 4.50 -0.67
CA ASP A 45 3.39 5.77 0.05
C ASP A 45 4.84 6.11 0.40
N PHE A 46 5.84 5.42 -0.16
CA PHE A 46 7.25 5.61 0.19
C PHE A 46 7.76 7.04 -0.03
N LEU A 47 7.19 7.76 -1.02
CA LEU A 47 7.64 9.10 -1.34
C LEU A 47 6.86 10.13 -0.54
N ASN A 48 7.48 10.64 0.52
CA ASN A 48 6.93 11.64 1.43
C ASN A 48 5.55 11.28 2.00
N GLY A 49 5.32 10.00 2.31
CA GLY A 49 4.06 9.53 2.89
C GLY A 49 2.86 9.63 1.94
N LYS A 50 3.09 9.71 0.61
CA LYS A 50 2.03 9.88 -0.39
C LYS A 50 2.14 8.92 -1.58
N SER A 51 1.07 8.18 -1.83
CA SER A 51 0.77 7.57 -3.11
C SER A 51 0.30 8.58 -4.16
N ILE A 52 0.21 8.13 -5.41
CA ILE A 52 -0.30 8.93 -6.54
C ILE A 52 -1.72 9.42 -6.25
N GLY A 53 -2.62 8.54 -5.78
CA GLY A 53 -3.99 8.92 -5.42
C GLY A 53 -4.02 9.97 -4.32
N LYS A 54 -3.15 9.87 -3.31
CA LYS A 54 -3.08 10.87 -2.23
C LYS A 54 -2.57 12.22 -2.67
N ARG A 55 -1.65 12.25 -3.64
CA ARG A 55 -1.17 13.49 -4.28
C ARG A 55 -2.30 14.20 -5.03
N VAL A 56 -3.09 13.44 -5.80
CA VAL A 56 -4.29 13.97 -6.48
C VAL A 56 -5.28 14.54 -5.46
N MET A 57 -5.46 13.86 -4.34
CA MET A 57 -6.43 14.26 -3.32
C MET A 57 -5.90 15.28 -2.30
N LYS A 58 -4.65 15.74 -2.43
CA LYS A 58 -3.97 16.67 -1.50
C LYS A 58 -4.03 16.23 -0.03
N ILE A 59 -3.72 14.96 0.20
CA ILE A 59 -3.64 14.36 1.54
C ILE A 59 -2.28 13.70 1.75
N GLN A 60 -1.82 13.62 3.00
CA GLN A 60 -0.55 13.00 3.37
C GLN A 60 -0.72 12.09 4.57
N VAL A 61 0.13 11.07 4.64
CA VAL A 61 0.29 10.25 5.83
C VAL A 61 1.35 10.91 6.71
N GLN A 62 0.94 11.25 7.93
CA GLN A 62 1.79 11.84 8.94
C GLN A 62 1.86 10.92 10.15
N ASP A 63 2.93 11.04 10.93
CA ASP A 63 2.98 10.46 12.27
C ASP A 63 2.05 11.23 13.24
N LEU A 64 2.01 10.80 14.51
CA LEU A 64 1.21 11.49 15.53
C LEU A 64 1.74 12.90 15.87
N ASN A 65 2.99 13.20 15.52
CA ASN A 65 3.67 14.47 15.75
C ASN A 65 3.57 15.43 14.54
N VAL A 66 2.71 15.13 13.56
CA VAL A 66 2.50 15.94 12.35
C VAL A 66 3.75 15.99 11.44
N GLN A 67 4.66 15.03 11.58
CA GLN A 67 5.79 14.85 10.67
C GLN A 67 5.42 13.87 9.55
N VAL A 68 6.11 13.98 8.41
CA VAL A 68 5.94 13.03 7.30
C VAL A 68 6.25 11.62 7.79
N ALA A 69 5.30 10.69 7.60
CA ALA A 69 5.49 9.32 8.04
C ALA A 69 6.60 8.65 7.23
N GLY A 70 7.54 7.98 7.92
CA GLY A 70 8.59 7.20 7.28
C GLY A 70 8.05 6.03 6.46
N GLU A 71 8.89 5.50 5.58
CA GLU A 71 8.55 4.44 4.62
C GLU A 71 8.13 3.14 5.32
N TRP A 72 8.84 2.79 6.40
CA TRP A 72 8.52 1.64 7.25
C TRP A 72 7.12 1.76 7.86
N MET A 73 6.82 2.92 8.45
CA MET A 73 5.50 3.18 9.03
C MET A 73 4.42 3.10 7.96
N CYS A 74 4.70 3.63 6.76
CA CYS A 74 3.79 3.54 5.63
C CYS A 74 3.52 2.09 5.18
N ALA A 75 4.55 1.25 5.11
CA ALA A 75 4.42 -0.16 4.77
C ALA A 75 3.62 -0.93 5.84
N LEU A 76 3.94 -0.71 7.12
CA LEU A 76 3.21 -1.29 8.25
C LEU A 76 1.74 -0.87 8.24
N ARG A 77 1.46 0.40 7.91
CA ARG A 77 0.08 0.92 7.76
C ARG A 77 -0.70 0.17 6.69
N ASN A 78 -0.03 -0.30 5.63
CA ASN A 78 -0.66 -0.96 4.48
C ASN A 78 -0.75 -2.50 4.62
N PHE A 79 -0.17 -3.08 5.66
CA PHE A 79 -0.17 -4.53 5.93
C PHE A 79 -1.58 -5.14 5.98
N ILE A 80 -2.51 -4.51 6.70
CA ILE A 80 -3.87 -5.04 6.90
C ILE A 80 -4.76 -4.82 5.67
N PHE A 81 -4.35 -3.92 4.77
CA PHE A 81 -5.21 -3.36 3.72
C PHE A 81 -5.43 -4.29 2.53
N ILE A 82 -4.86 -5.49 2.55
CA ILE A 82 -4.95 -6.44 1.44
C ILE A 82 -6.05 -7.48 1.70
N ILE A 83 -6.68 -7.43 2.88
CA ILE A 83 -7.94 -8.11 3.13
C ILE A 83 -9.08 -7.16 2.71
N PRO A 84 -9.94 -7.51 1.74
CA PRO A 84 -11.09 -6.70 1.32
C PRO A 84 -11.96 -6.22 2.49
N PHE A 85 -11.95 -6.98 3.59
CA PHE A 85 -12.64 -6.70 4.83
C PHE A 85 -12.23 -5.37 5.50
N GLU A 86 -10.94 -4.97 5.47
CA GLU A 86 -10.54 -3.68 6.05
C GLU A 86 -11.13 -2.52 5.24
N MET A 87 -11.29 -2.68 3.92
CA MET A 87 -11.91 -1.67 3.04
C MET A 87 -13.36 -1.36 3.47
N PHE A 88 -14.10 -2.37 3.93
CA PHE A 88 -15.43 -2.18 4.54
C PHE A 88 -15.34 -1.50 5.90
N ILE A 89 -14.38 -1.86 6.76
CA ILE A 89 -14.19 -1.24 8.09
C ILE A 89 -13.85 0.25 7.98
N VAL A 90 -13.08 0.66 6.97
CA VAL A 90 -12.76 2.08 6.72
C VAL A 90 -14.01 2.92 6.41
N LEU A 91 -15.07 2.33 5.85
CA LEU A 91 -16.34 3.04 5.66
C LEU A 91 -17.01 3.41 6.99
N PHE A 92 -16.74 2.65 8.05
CA PHE A 92 -17.34 2.84 9.38
C PHE A 92 -16.43 3.58 10.38
N SER A 93 -15.11 3.68 10.15
CA SER A 93 -14.17 4.42 11.00
C SER A 93 -13.48 5.58 10.25
N PRO A 94 -14.05 6.79 10.28
CA PRO A 94 -13.57 7.91 9.47
C PRO A 94 -12.24 8.52 9.94
N GLY A 95 -11.87 8.35 11.21
CA GLY A 95 -10.69 8.96 11.82
C GLY A 95 -9.39 8.26 11.44
N ARG A 96 -9.25 6.99 11.80
CA ARG A 96 -8.06 6.17 11.58
C ARG A 96 -8.49 4.75 11.22
N ARG A 97 -7.79 4.13 10.26
CA ARG A 97 -7.97 2.69 9.95
C ARG A 97 -7.14 1.83 10.90
N MET A 98 -7.37 0.51 10.93
CA MET A 98 -6.60 -0.39 11.81
C MET A 98 -5.10 -0.26 11.57
N GLY A 99 -4.68 -0.21 10.30
CA GLY A 99 -3.27 0.04 9.96
C GLY A 99 -2.74 1.39 10.47
N ASP A 100 -3.57 2.44 10.56
CA ASP A 100 -3.16 3.74 11.08
C ASP A 100 -2.92 3.69 12.60
N TYR A 101 -3.72 2.91 13.33
CA TYR A 101 -3.52 2.67 14.76
C TYR A 101 -2.24 1.90 15.03
N LEU A 102 -2.01 0.80 14.29
CA LEU A 102 -0.80 -0.02 14.43
C LEU A 102 0.48 0.73 14.08
N ALA A 103 0.44 1.51 12.99
CA ALA A 103 1.62 2.25 12.53
C ALA A 103 1.82 3.58 13.28
N GLY A 104 0.93 3.98 14.19
CA GLY A 104 1.03 5.28 14.85
C GLY A 104 0.97 6.45 13.87
N THR A 105 0.11 6.36 12.85
CA THR A 105 -0.02 7.39 11.81
C THR A 105 -1.45 7.92 11.70
N LYS A 106 -1.59 9.03 10.98
CA LYS A 106 -2.86 9.65 10.62
C LYS A 106 -2.78 10.24 9.21
N VAL A 107 -3.93 10.52 8.60
CA VAL A 107 -4.00 11.13 7.27
C VAL A 107 -4.54 12.55 7.40
N GLU A 108 -3.74 13.52 7.02
CA GLU A 108 -4.05 14.95 7.11
C GLU A 108 -4.03 15.60 5.73
N GLN A 109 -4.51 16.85 5.65
CA GLN A 109 -4.42 17.63 4.41
C GLN A 109 -2.99 18.15 4.22
N GLU A 110 -2.51 18.08 2.99
CA GLU A 110 -1.17 18.56 2.64
C GLU A 110 -1.14 19.02 1.19
N GLU A 111 -0.79 20.28 0.99
CA GLU A 111 -0.78 20.94 -0.33
C GLU A 111 0.62 21.07 -0.93
N GLU A 112 1.68 20.90 -0.15
CA GLU A 112 3.07 21.07 -0.61
C GLU A 112 3.46 20.01 -1.64
N PHE A 113 3.22 18.73 -1.32
CA PHE A 113 3.59 17.61 -2.18
C PHE A 113 2.44 17.24 -3.13
N THR A 114 2.59 17.55 -4.41
CA THR A 114 1.57 17.29 -5.44
C THR A 114 2.09 16.29 -6.49
N LEU A 115 1.42 16.18 -7.65
CA LEU A 115 1.90 15.36 -8.75
C LEU A 115 3.11 15.98 -9.45
N SER A 116 3.18 17.31 -9.56
CA SER A 116 4.28 18.00 -10.26
C SER A 116 5.61 17.88 -9.51
N THR A 117 5.56 17.70 -8.19
CA THR A 117 6.74 17.60 -7.33
C THR A 117 7.35 16.20 -7.31
N ILE A 118 6.69 15.17 -7.86
CA ILE A 118 7.18 13.79 -7.89
C ILE A 118 8.58 13.71 -8.50
N HIS A 119 8.82 14.41 -9.62
CA HIS A 119 10.11 14.34 -10.30
C HIS A 119 11.25 14.91 -9.44
N SER A 120 11.05 16.08 -8.83
CA SER A 120 12.04 16.69 -7.94
C SER A 120 12.27 15.87 -6.68
N GLU A 121 11.20 15.31 -6.11
CA GLU A 121 11.28 14.45 -4.92
C GLU A 121 12.06 13.17 -5.23
N LEU A 122 11.77 12.49 -6.36
CA LEU A 122 12.50 11.29 -6.78
C LEU A 122 13.98 11.58 -7.04
N LYS A 123 14.32 12.74 -7.60
CA LYS A 123 15.71 13.14 -7.83
C LYS A 123 16.49 13.34 -6.52
N GLN A 124 15.82 13.79 -5.46
CA GLN A 124 16.42 14.00 -4.15
C GLN A 124 16.31 12.77 -3.23
N PHE A 125 15.43 11.83 -3.58
CA PHE A 125 15.14 10.66 -2.78
C PHE A 125 16.37 9.77 -2.64
N ARG A 126 16.69 9.40 -1.39
CA ARG A 126 17.78 8.49 -1.07
C ARG A 126 17.22 7.23 -0.44
N ILE A 127 17.69 6.09 -0.91
CA ILE A 127 17.38 4.80 -0.30
C ILE A 127 17.86 4.85 1.15
N ASN A 128 16.94 4.63 2.07
CA ASN A 128 17.20 4.61 3.50
C ASN A 128 16.83 3.23 4.08
N LYS A 129 17.18 3.01 5.36
CA LYS A 129 16.92 1.74 6.04
C LYS A 129 15.41 1.46 6.15
N ASN A 130 14.57 2.48 6.31
CA ASN A 130 13.13 2.33 6.45
C ASN A 130 12.48 1.79 5.17
N LEU A 131 12.92 2.25 4.00
CA LEU A 131 12.47 1.74 2.71
C LEU A 131 12.86 0.28 2.54
N ILE A 132 14.12 -0.06 2.83
CA ILE A 132 14.60 -1.45 2.72
C ILE A 132 13.78 -2.37 3.64
N LEU A 133 13.54 -1.95 4.88
CA LEU A 133 12.70 -2.69 5.81
C LEU A 133 11.25 -2.83 5.30
N GLY A 134 10.67 -1.77 4.74
CA GLY A 134 9.32 -1.80 4.16
C GLY A 134 9.20 -2.75 2.96
N LEU A 135 10.22 -2.78 2.09
CA LEU A 135 10.28 -3.69 0.95
C LEU A 135 10.44 -5.15 1.40
N LEU A 136 11.37 -5.44 2.31
CA LEU A 136 11.58 -6.78 2.86
C LEU A 136 10.32 -7.29 3.55
N PHE A 137 9.69 -6.45 4.36
CA PHE A 137 8.44 -6.80 5.03
C PHE A 137 7.32 -7.09 4.03
N ALA A 138 7.19 -6.31 2.96
CA ALA A 138 6.18 -6.58 1.95
C ALA A 138 6.43 -7.91 1.21
N LEU A 139 7.69 -8.21 0.86
CA LEU A 139 8.08 -9.48 0.23
C LEU A 139 7.79 -10.69 1.13
N VAL A 140 8.16 -10.62 2.41
CA VAL A 140 7.85 -11.68 3.38
C VAL A 140 6.34 -11.85 3.52
N ASN A 141 5.58 -10.76 3.57
CA ASN A 141 4.13 -10.81 3.69
C ASN A 141 3.45 -11.49 2.50
N VAL A 142 3.80 -11.11 1.27
CA VAL A 142 3.18 -11.73 0.10
C VAL A 142 3.56 -13.20 -0.01
N TYR A 143 4.80 -13.56 0.30
CA TYR A 143 5.24 -14.95 0.31
C TYR A 143 4.43 -15.78 1.33
N CYS A 144 4.30 -15.29 2.57
CA CYS A 144 3.50 -15.95 3.60
C CYS A 144 2.02 -16.06 3.18
N LEU A 145 1.44 -15.01 2.60
CA LEU A 145 0.06 -15.00 2.14
C LEU A 145 -0.19 -16.05 1.06
N VAL A 146 0.67 -16.10 0.03
CA VAL A 146 0.53 -17.09 -1.04
C VAL A 146 0.71 -18.51 -0.51
N TRP A 147 1.66 -18.73 0.40
CA TRP A 147 1.87 -20.03 1.03
C TRP A 147 0.62 -20.49 1.81
N VAL A 148 0.06 -19.63 2.66
CA VAL A 148 -1.17 -19.95 3.43
C VAL A 148 -2.35 -20.24 2.50
N LEU A 149 -2.53 -19.43 1.44
CA LEU A 149 -3.60 -19.65 0.46
C LEU A 149 -3.42 -20.97 -0.29
N GLY A 150 -2.18 -21.32 -0.65
CA GLY A 150 -1.85 -22.60 -1.27
C GLY A 150 -2.26 -23.79 -0.39
N GLU A 151 -1.91 -23.74 0.89
CA GLU A 151 -2.23 -24.80 1.85
C GLU A 151 -3.75 -24.94 2.08
N LEU A 152 -4.45 -23.80 2.19
CA LEU A 152 -5.92 -23.80 2.30
C LEU A 152 -6.60 -24.42 1.08
N MET A 153 -6.14 -24.09 -0.14
CA MET A 153 -6.67 -24.71 -1.34
C MET A 153 -6.43 -26.22 -1.37
N HIS A 154 -5.22 -26.65 -0.99
CA HIS A 154 -4.89 -28.09 -0.93
C HIS A 154 -5.84 -28.84 0.02
N HIS A 155 -6.08 -28.29 1.21
CA HIS A 155 -7.03 -28.86 2.17
C HIS A 155 -8.46 -28.89 1.65
N MET A 156 -8.93 -27.81 1.00
CA MET A 156 -10.28 -27.76 0.43
C MET A 156 -10.49 -28.79 -0.67
N VAL A 157 -9.50 -28.99 -1.55
CA VAL A 157 -9.56 -30.01 -2.61
C VAL A 157 -9.55 -31.41 -2.00
N SER A 158 -8.72 -31.66 -0.99
CA SER A 158 -8.67 -32.96 -0.28
C SER A 158 -9.94 -33.30 0.51
N PHE A 159 -10.79 -32.32 0.81
CA PHE A 159 -12.07 -32.52 1.49
C PHE A 159 -13.21 -32.85 0.52
N ILE A 160 -13.04 -32.54 -0.77
CA ILE A 160 -14.02 -32.77 -1.84
C ILE A 160 -13.84 -34.15 -2.52
N HIS A 161 -12.73 -34.84 -2.25
CA HIS A 161 -12.43 -36.21 -2.70
C HIS A 161 -12.41 -37.19 -1.53
#